data_AF-A0A196SKE1-F1
#
_entry.id   AF-A0A196SKE1-F1
#
_cell.length_a   1.000
_cell.length_b   1.000
_cell.length_c   1.000
_cell.angle_alpha   90.00
_cell.angle_beta   90.00
_cell.angle_gamma   90.00
#
_symmetry.space_group_name_H-M   'P 1'
#
loop_
_entity.id
_entity.type
_entity.pdbx_description
1 polymer ?
#
loop_
_entity_poly.entity_id
_entity_poly.type
_entity_poly.pdbx_seq_one_letter_code
_entity_poly.pdbx_strand_id
1 'polypeptide(L)'
;MVTGKCGSVRVRLIPAPRGTGIVASPAMKKFITLAGIDDVYTSSRGHTRTLGNSIKACFNALKHTYSYYTPDFWYNECNEQIPYQKFTDFLSKAPKAKEY
;
A
#
# COMPACT_ATOMS: atom_id res chain seq x y z
N MET A 1 -10.01 8.12 5.10
CA MET A 1 -10.54 7.82 3.74
C MET A 1 -9.46 8.14 2.72
N VAL A 2 -9.08 7.19 1.86
CA VAL A 2 -7.94 7.35 0.96
C VAL A 2 -8.37 7.30 -0.50
N THR A 3 -7.74 8.12 -1.34
CA THR A 3 -8.02 8.18 -2.78
C THR A 3 -6.71 8.01 -3.55
N GLY A 4 -6.73 7.18 -4.59
CA GLY A 4 -5.64 6.98 -5.52
C GLY A 4 -6.04 7.35 -6.93
N LYS A 5 -5.07 7.81 -7.72
CA LYS A 5 -5.24 8.21 -9.12
C LYS A 5 -4.23 7.50 -10.00
N CYS A 6 -4.66 7.09 -11.20
CA CYS A 6 -3.79 6.67 -12.29
C CYS A 6 -4.44 7.05 -13.62
N GLY A 7 -3.79 7.91 -14.41
CA GLY A 7 -4.37 8.47 -15.63
C GLY A 7 -5.68 9.22 -15.35
N SER A 8 -6.74 8.89 -16.09
CA SER A 8 -8.09 9.45 -15.89
C SER A 8 -8.89 8.76 -14.79
N VAL A 9 -8.40 7.63 -14.23
CA VAL A 9 -9.10 6.84 -13.23
C VAL A 9 -8.74 7.31 -11.82
N ARG A 10 -9.77 7.53 -11.01
CA ARG A 10 -9.68 7.80 -9.57
C ARG A 10 -10.45 6.73 -8.82
N VAL A 11 -9.78 6.12 -7.84
CA VAL A 11 -10.34 5.10 -6.95
C VAL A 11 -10.28 5.63 -5.53
N ARG A 12 -11.37 5.46 -4.80
CA ARG A 12 -11.56 5.95 -3.44
C ARG A 12 -11.96 4.77 -2.56
N LEU A 13 -11.21 4.55 -1.49
CA LEU A 13 -11.46 3.50 -0.50
C LEU A 13 -12.08 4.15 0.74
N ILE A 14 -13.23 3.63 1.12
CA ILE A 14 -14.05 4.08 2.25
C ILE A 14 -14.15 2.92 3.24
N PRO A 15 -13.80 3.11 4.52
CA PRO A 15 -13.93 2.06 5.52
C PRO A 15 -15.41 1.65 5.65
N ALA A 16 -15.65 0.34 5.73
CA ALA A 16 -16.99 -0.23 5.85
C ALA A 16 -17.17 -0.86 7.24
N PRO A 17 -18.41 -1.01 7.74
CA PRO A 17 -18.67 -1.75 8.96
C PRO A 17 -18.28 -3.23 8.79
N ARG A 18 -17.99 -3.91 9.91
CA ARG A 18 -17.55 -5.31 9.90
C ARG A 18 -18.61 -6.22 9.26
N GLY A 19 -18.18 -7.14 8.40
CA GLY A 19 -19.06 -8.08 7.72
C GLY A 19 -19.75 -7.54 6.46
N THR A 20 -19.36 -6.36 5.98
CA THR A 20 -19.81 -5.82 4.68
C THR A 20 -19.21 -6.60 3.51
N GLY A 21 -17.99 -7.09 3.69
CA GLY A 21 -17.16 -7.62 2.61
C GLY A 21 -16.62 -6.52 1.69
N ILE A 22 -16.00 -6.95 0.59
CA ILE A 22 -15.40 -6.06 -0.40
C ILE A 22 -16.43 -5.69 -1.47
N VAL A 23 -16.82 -4.41 -1.50
CA VAL A 23 -17.73 -3.83 -2.51
C VAL A 23 -16.90 -3.09 -3.56
N ALA A 24 -16.49 -3.83 -4.60
CA ALA A 24 -15.66 -3.33 -5.69
C ALA A 24 -15.92 -4.07 -7.01
N SER A 25 -15.36 -3.55 -8.11
CA SER A 25 -15.36 -4.25 -9.40
C SER A 25 -14.62 -5.59 -9.29
N PRO A 26 -14.94 -6.61 -10.10
CA PRO A 26 -14.35 -7.96 -9.96
C PRO A 26 -12.82 -7.99 -9.97
N ALA A 27 -12.19 -7.15 -10.81
CA ALA A 27 -10.74 -7.03 -10.88
C ALA A 27 -10.14 -6.40 -9.60
N MET A 28 -10.75 -5.32 -9.10
CA MET A 28 -10.31 -4.66 -7.87
C MET A 28 -10.59 -5.52 -6.63
N LYS A 29 -11.70 -6.25 -6.62
CA LYS A 29 -12.08 -7.14 -5.51
C LYS A 29 -10.99 -8.18 -5.25
N LYS A 30 -10.51 -8.87 -6.31
CA LYS A 30 -9.39 -9.82 -6.20
C LYS A 30 -8.12 -9.16 -5.64
N PHE A 31 -7.79 -7.96 -6.13
CA PHE A 31 -6.62 -7.23 -5.67
C PHE A 31 -6.71 -6.80 -4.19
N ILE A 32 -7.88 -6.32 -3.76
CA ILE A 32 -8.13 -5.93 -2.35
C ILE A 32 -8.12 -7.15 -1.44
N THR A 33 -8.64 -8.30 -1.89
CA THR A 33 -8.52 -9.58 -1.16
C THR A 33 -7.05 -9.98 -0.97
N LEU A 34 -6.21 -9.81 -1.99
CA LEU A 34 -4.77 -10.07 -1.88
C LEU A 34 -4.07 -9.12 -0.91
N ALA A 35 -4.59 -7.90 -0.74
CA ALA A 35 -4.09 -6.94 0.25
C ALA A 35 -4.54 -7.28 1.68
N GLY A 36 -5.39 -8.29 1.89
CA GLY A 36 -5.85 -8.72 3.21
C GLY A 36 -6.89 -7.79 3.85
N ILE A 37 -7.67 -7.05 3.05
CA ILE A 37 -8.74 -6.17 3.53
C ILE A 37 -10.07 -6.90 3.44
N ASP A 38 -10.75 -7.04 4.58
CA ASP A 38 -12.03 -7.76 4.65
C ASP A 38 -13.23 -6.88 4.24
N ASP A 39 -13.29 -5.65 4.76
CA ASP A 39 -14.46 -4.79 4.66
C ASP A 39 -14.09 -3.42 4.08
N VAL A 40 -14.55 -3.13 2.85
CA VAL A 40 -14.30 -1.82 2.22
C VAL A 40 -15.33 -1.48 1.15
N TYR A 41 -15.78 -0.23 1.15
CA TYR A 41 -16.53 0.36 0.05
C TYR A 41 -15.58 1.05 -0.93
N THR A 42 -15.77 0.81 -2.22
CA THR A 42 -14.98 1.47 -3.26
C THR A 42 -15.83 2.36 -4.14
N SER A 43 -15.31 3.53 -4.48
CA SER A 43 -15.88 4.41 -5.50
C SER A 43 -14.84 4.64 -6.58
N SER A 44 -15.21 4.36 -7.84
CA SER A 44 -14.34 4.59 -8.99
C SER A 44 -14.96 5.63 -9.94
N ARG A 45 -14.11 6.49 -10.51
CA ARG A 45 -14.51 7.56 -11.43
C ARG A 45 -13.48 7.65 -12.56
N GLY A 46 -13.94 7.86 -13.79
CA GLY A 46 -13.09 7.90 -14.99
C GLY A 46 -13.26 6.68 -15.89
N HIS A 47 -12.34 6.47 -16.84
CA HIS A 47 -12.42 5.36 -17.79
C HIS A 47 -11.94 4.04 -17.17
N THR A 48 -12.79 3.42 -16.36
CA THR A 48 -12.48 2.24 -15.54
C THR A 48 -12.34 0.94 -16.35
N ARG A 49 -12.70 0.94 -17.64
CA ARG A 49 -12.52 -0.18 -18.57
C ARG A 49 -11.05 -0.54 -18.77
N THR A 50 -10.14 0.43 -18.62
CA THR A 50 -8.69 0.17 -18.66
C THR A 50 -8.24 -0.45 -17.34
N LEU A 51 -8.22 -1.78 -17.28
CA LEU A 51 -7.92 -2.55 -16.07
C LEU A 51 -6.60 -2.15 -15.39
N GLY A 52 -5.53 -1.96 -16.17
CA GLY A 52 -4.21 -1.59 -15.62
C GLY A 52 -4.24 -0.26 -14.85
N ASN A 53 -4.95 0.75 -15.36
CA ASN A 53 -5.09 2.04 -14.68
C ASN A 53 -5.98 1.92 -13.44
N SER A 54 -7.07 1.15 -13.51
CA SER A 54 -7.97 0.92 -12.38
C SER A 54 -7.25 0.23 -11.20
N ILE A 55 -6.48 -0.83 -11.49
CA ILE A 55 -5.72 -1.55 -10.45
C ILE A 55 -4.60 -0.67 -9.90
N LYS A 56 -3.86 0.04 -10.76
CA LYS A 56 -2.80 0.95 -10.32
C LYS A 56 -3.32 2.12 -9.48
N ALA A 57 -4.50 2.65 -9.81
CA ALA A 57 -5.18 3.65 -8.98
C ALA A 57 -5.55 3.06 -7.59
N CYS A 58 -6.01 1.81 -7.54
CA CYS A 58 -6.30 1.12 -6.29
C CYS A 58 -5.03 0.88 -5.46
N PHE A 59 -3.94 0.44 -6.08
CA PHE A 59 -2.63 0.27 -5.42
C PHE A 59 -2.14 1.61 -4.82
N ASN A 60 -2.23 2.69 -5.60
CA ASN A 60 -1.86 4.02 -5.10
C ASN A 60 -2.73 4.44 -3.91
N ALA A 61 -4.05 4.15 -3.93
CA ALA A 61 -4.93 4.42 -2.81
C ALA A 61 -4.49 3.68 -1.54
N LEU A 62 -4.11 2.41 -1.65
CA LEU A 62 -3.60 1.62 -0.53
C LEU A 62 -2.26 2.14 -0.01
N LYS A 63 -1.34 2.53 -0.89
CA LYS A 63 -0.06 3.15 -0.51
C LYS A 63 -0.28 4.43 0.32
N HIS A 64 -1.29 5.23 -0.02
CA HIS A 64 -1.63 6.43 0.72
C HIS A 64 -2.15 6.16 2.14
N THR A 65 -2.55 4.93 2.47
CA THR A 65 -3.00 4.57 3.83
C THR A 65 -1.87 4.73 4.84
N TYR A 66 -0.65 4.32 4.52
CA TYR A 66 0.53 4.53 5.37
C TYR A 66 1.07 5.96 5.32
N SER A 67 0.84 6.66 4.22
CA SER A 67 1.25 8.07 4.09
C SER A 67 0.36 9.02 4.89
N TYR A 68 -0.82 8.56 5.33
CA TYR A 68 -1.76 9.39 6.07
C TYR A 68 -1.41 9.39 7.56
N TYR A 69 -1.05 10.56 8.08
CA TYR A 69 -0.63 10.71 9.46
C TYR A 69 -1.84 10.91 10.38
N THR A 70 -2.27 9.84 11.04
CA THR A 70 -3.36 9.86 12.04
C THR A 70 -2.84 10.31 13.40
N PRO A 71 -3.71 10.83 14.28
CA PRO A 71 -3.32 11.25 15.63
C PRO A 71 -2.65 10.15 16.46
N ASP A 72 -2.93 8.88 16.17
CA ASP A 72 -2.30 7.73 16.83
C ASP A 72 -0.77 7.70 16.63
N PHE A 73 -0.26 8.34 15.58
CA PHE A 73 1.16 8.38 15.24
C PHE A 73 1.90 9.63 15.76
N TRP A 74 1.23 10.54 16.49
CA TRP A 74 1.83 11.81 16.97
C TRP A 74 3.05 11.64 17.89
N TYR A 75 3.13 10.52 18.61
CA TYR A 75 4.18 10.27 19.60
C TYR A 75 5.09 9.08 19.23
N ASN A 76 5.13 8.69 17.95
CA ASN A 76 5.96 7.57 17.50
C ASN A 76 7.43 7.98 17.36
N GLU A 77 8.18 7.85 18.44
CA GLU A 77 9.64 7.94 18.43
C GLU A 77 10.25 6.58 18.10
N CYS A 78 10.57 6.34 16.83
CA CYS A 78 11.34 5.18 16.41
C CYS A 78 12.84 5.46 16.63
N ASN A 79 13.33 5.23 17.84
CA ASN A 79 14.75 5.41 18.20
C ASN A 79 15.64 4.17 17.93
N GLU A 80 15.19 3.23 17.09
CA GLU A 80 15.99 2.08 16.72
C GLU A 80 17.03 2.46 15.65
N GLN A 81 18.26 1.95 15.80
CA GLN A 81 19.30 2.16 14.80
C GLN A 81 18.92 1.48 13.48
N ILE A 82 19.26 2.12 12.36
CA ILE A 82 19.04 1.52 11.04
C ILE A 82 19.72 0.13 10.97
N PRO A 83 19.09 -0.87 10.34
CA PRO A 83 19.64 -2.24 10.29
C PRO A 83 21.08 -2.29 9.72
N TYR A 84 21.38 -1.44 8.74
CA TYR A 84 22.72 -1.32 8.17
C TYR A 84 23.77 -0.91 9.21
N GLN A 85 23.42 0.00 10.12
CA GLN A 85 24.31 0.44 11.20
C GLN A 85 24.53 -0.70 12.21
N LYS A 86 23.45 -1.40 12.58
CA LYS A 86 23.50 -2.52 13.53
C LYS A 86 24.37 -3.68 13.04
N PHE A 87 24.34 -3.96 11.74
CA PHE A 87 25.04 -5.09 11.11
C PHE A 87 26.30 -4.69 10.32
N THR A 88 26.86 -3.51 10.56
CA THR A 88 28.05 -3.03 9.83
C THR A 88 29.22 -4.01 9.95
N ASP A 89 29.47 -4.55 11.14
CA ASP A 89 30.54 -5.52 11.40
C ASP A 89 30.35 -6.88 10.70
N PHE A 90 29.10 -7.24 10.40
CA PHE A 90 28.79 -8.44 9.63
C PHE A 90 29.02 -8.21 8.13
N LEU A 91 28.55 -7.07 7.62
CA LEU A 91 28.68 -6.71 6.21
C LEU A 91 30.14 -6.45 5.79
N SER A 92 30.98 -5.93 6.70
CA SER A 92 32.40 -5.69 6.45
C SER A 92 33.23 -6.97 6.32
N LYS A 93 32.73 -8.10 6.84
CA LYS A 93 33.41 -9.41 6.83
C LYS A 93 33.11 -10.25 5.58
N ALA A 94 32.29 -9.77 4.64
CA ALA A 94 32.03 -10.48 3.40
C ALA A 94 33.34 -10.72 2.62
N PRO A 95 33.56 -11.92 2.03
CA PRO A 95 34.79 -12.21 1.32
C PRO A 95 34.94 -11.26 0.13
N LYS A 96 36.04 -10.49 0.10
CA LYS A 96 36.42 -9.74 -1.11
C LYS A 96 36.47 -10.74 -2.26
N ALA A 97 35.75 -10.43 -3.35
CA ALA A 97 35.72 -11.26 -4.54
C ALA A 97 37.16 -11.62 -4.94
N LYS A 98 37.42 -12.91 -5.15
CA LYS A 98 38.72 -13.37 -5.64
C LYS A 98 38.94 -12.70 -7.00
N GLU A 99 39.90 -11.79 -7.08
CA GLU A 99 40.42 -11.30 -8.34
C GLU A 99 41.05 -12.50 -9.06
N TYR A 100 40.51 -12.84 -10.23
CA TYR A 100 41.03 -13.85 -11.15
C TYR A 100 41.92 -13.18 -12.19
#